data_AF-A0A679FVP2-F1
#
_entry.id   AF-A0A679FVP2-F1
#
_cell.length_a   1.000
_cell.length_b   1.000
_cell.length_c   1.000
_cell.angle_alpha   90.00
_cell.angle_beta   90.00
_cell.angle_gamma   90.00
#
_symmetry.space_group_name_H-M   'P 1'
#
loop_
_entity.id
_entity.type
_entity.pdbx_description
1 polymer ?
#
loop_
_entity_poly.entity_id
_entity_poly.type
_entity_poly.pdbx_seq_one_letter_code
_entity_poly.pdbx_strand_id
1 'polypeptide(L)'
;MAHFPAEFSLDEVTKEMLLAVIERKRKWEYLKKRTLLLQVAAFAGLAVFSLYIVLNGAAFGTWSERFAWFFAAPVHVSFLLFLCTLYWAAVYYKGKSEKAEEEFHALRCEIIQKSIDLWKEEEQWNKRHQVFAWMKREYDINLYYEHR
;
A
#
# COMPACT_ATOMS: atom_id res chain seq x y z
N MET A 1 3.69 -15.82 -11.55
CA MET A 1 2.24 -15.85 -11.29
C MET A 1 2.02 -16.70 -10.04
N ALA A 2 0.95 -16.48 -9.28
CA ALA A 2 0.61 -17.40 -8.19
C ALA A 2 0.26 -18.76 -8.82
N HIS A 3 0.90 -19.83 -8.37
CA HIS A 3 0.59 -21.20 -8.79
C HIS A 3 -0.21 -21.87 -7.68
N PHE A 4 -1.39 -22.36 -8.01
CA PHE A 4 -2.14 -23.19 -7.06
C PHE A 4 -1.55 -24.60 -7.04
N PRO A 5 -1.41 -25.20 -5.86
CA PRO A 5 -1.19 -26.62 -5.71
C PRO A 5 -2.17 -27.46 -6.55
N ALA A 6 -1.67 -28.46 -7.27
CA ALA A 6 -2.48 -29.34 -8.12
C ALA A 6 -3.49 -30.20 -7.32
N GLU A 7 -3.36 -30.23 -5.98
CA GLU A 7 -4.26 -30.89 -5.05
C GLU A 7 -5.62 -30.16 -4.89
N PHE A 8 -5.70 -28.89 -5.30
CA PHE A 8 -6.96 -28.14 -5.29
C PHE A 8 -7.73 -28.40 -6.59
N SER A 9 -8.76 -29.26 -6.53
CA SER A 9 -9.71 -29.50 -7.63
C SER A 9 -10.65 -28.29 -7.80
N LEU A 10 -10.10 -27.19 -8.32
CA LEU A 10 -10.81 -25.93 -8.57
C LEU A 10 -11.25 -25.84 -10.03
N ASP A 11 -12.46 -25.34 -10.25
CA ASP A 11 -12.90 -24.90 -11.56
C ASP A 11 -12.15 -23.62 -11.98
N GLU A 12 -12.14 -23.33 -13.28
CA GLU A 12 -11.39 -22.19 -13.82
C GLU A 12 -11.93 -20.85 -13.29
N VAL A 13 -13.23 -20.74 -13.01
CA VAL A 13 -13.83 -19.49 -12.51
C VAL A 13 -13.37 -19.22 -11.09
N THR A 14 -13.42 -20.21 -10.19
CA THR A 14 -12.91 -20.08 -8.83
C THR A 14 -11.43 -19.76 -8.80
N LYS A 15 -10.64 -20.41 -9.67
CA LYS A 15 -9.21 -20.15 -9.80
C LYS A 15 -8.92 -18.71 -10.23
N GLU A 16 -9.61 -18.20 -11.25
CA GLU A 16 -9.47 -16.82 -11.71
C GLU A 16 -9.87 -15.81 -10.62
N MET A 17 -10.97 -16.05 -9.89
CA MET A 17 -11.36 -15.21 -8.76
C MET A 17 -10.31 -15.18 -7.64
N LEU A 18 -9.71 -16.33 -7.32
CA LEU A 18 -8.64 -16.42 -6.33
C LEU A 18 -7.33 -15.76 -6.80
N LEU A 19 -6.95 -15.88 -8.07
CA LEU A 19 -5.81 -15.14 -8.62
C LEU A 19 -6.05 -13.63 -8.56
N ALA A 20 -7.25 -13.22 -8.93
CA ALA A 20 -7.68 -11.83 -8.95
C ALA A 20 -7.62 -11.19 -7.55
N VAL A 21 -7.93 -11.94 -6.48
CA VAL A 21 -7.81 -11.44 -5.10
C VAL A 21 -6.37 -11.39 -4.62
N ILE A 22 -5.52 -12.36 -5.00
CA ILE A 22 -4.08 -12.35 -4.71
C ILE A 22 -3.41 -11.15 -5.38
N GLU A 23 -3.71 -10.91 -6.65
CA GLU A 23 -3.14 -9.79 -7.42
C GLU A 23 -3.55 -8.45 -6.83
N ARG A 24 -4.83 -8.28 -6.47
CA ARG A 24 -5.31 -7.07 -5.79
C ARG A 24 -4.64 -6.86 -4.44
N LYS A 25 -4.47 -7.91 -3.61
CA LYS A 25 -3.73 -7.79 -2.36
C LYS A 25 -2.29 -7.34 -2.60
N ARG A 26 -1.60 -7.94 -3.57
CA ARG A 26 -0.22 -7.58 -3.90
C ARG A 26 -0.11 -6.12 -4.37
N LYS A 27 -1.05 -5.65 -5.18
CA LYS A 27 -1.13 -4.28 -5.66
C LYS A 27 -1.33 -3.30 -4.49
N TRP A 28 -2.27 -3.60 -3.59
CA TRP A 28 -2.50 -2.82 -2.37
C TRP A 28 -1.25 -2.75 -1.49
N GLU A 29 -0.65 -3.88 -1.15
CA GLU A 29 0.58 -3.96 -0.34
C GLU A 29 1.74 -3.19 -0.97
N TYR A 30 1.90 -3.28 -2.30
CA TYR A 30 2.91 -2.51 -3.03
C TYR A 30 2.67 -1.00 -2.92
N LEU A 31 1.44 -0.54 -3.12
CA LEU A 31 1.07 0.88 -3.01
C LEU A 31 1.21 1.40 -1.58
N LYS A 32 0.84 0.58 -0.59
CA LYS A 32 0.97 0.89 0.84
C LYS A 32 2.43 1.07 1.24
N LYS A 33 3.31 0.13 0.85
CA LYS A 33 4.76 0.23 1.09
C LYS A 33 5.37 1.45 0.41
N ARG A 34 4.99 1.71 -0.85
CA ARG A 34 5.48 2.89 -1.59
C ARG A 34 5.02 4.20 -0.97
N THR A 35 3.78 4.27 -0.50
CA THR A 35 3.23 5.43 0.22
C THR A 35 4.02 5.66 1.51
N LEU A 36 4.23 4.62 2.31
CA LEU A 36 5.01 4.71 3.54
C LEU A 36 6.44 5.18 3.28
N LEU A 37 7.11 4.62 2.25
CA LEU A 37 8.46 5.03 1.88
C LEU A 37 8.53 6.50 1.49
N LEU A 38 7.58 6.99 0.67
CA LEU A 38 7.52 8.39 0.28
C LEU A 38 7.24 9.32 1.47
N GLN A 39 6.36 8.92 2.40
CA GLN A 39 6.10 9.67 3.62
C GLN A 39 7.35 9.75 4.49
N VAL A 40 8.01 8.62 4.75
CA VAL A 40 9.25 8.57 5.53
C VAL A 40 10.34 9.41 4.87
N ALA A 41 10.51 9.31 3.56
CA ALA A 41 11.49 10.10 2.82
C ALA A 41 11.19 11.61 2.91
N ALA A 42 9.93 12.03 2.79
CA ALA A 42 9.52 13.42 2.92
C ALA A 42 9.75 13.95 4.34
N PHE A 43 9.35 13.21 5.38
CA PHE A 43 9.53 13.62 6.78
C PHE A 43 11.00 13.63 7.20
N ALA A 44 11.78 12.62 6.81
CA ALA A 44 13.21 12.58 7.07
C ALA A 44 13.94 13.72 6.34
N GLY A 45 13.60 13.94 5.07
CA GLY A 45 14.16 15.05 4.27
C GLY A 45 13.82 16.40 4.87
N LEU A 46 12.59 16.61 5.32
CA LEU A 46 12.18 17.82 6.02
C LEU A 46 12.93 17.99 7.33
N ALA A 47 13.05 16.95 8.16
CA ALA A 47 13.77 17.03 9.45
C ALA A 47 15.24 17.40 9.27
N VAL A 48 15.94 16.76 8.31
CA VAL A 48 17.34 17.06 7.98
C VAL A 48 17.47 18.49 7.45
N PHE A 49 16.57 18.92 6.57
CA PHE A 49 16.59 20.27 6.03
C PHE A 49 16.31 21.32 7.10
N SER A 50 15.34 21.11 7.98
CA SER A 50 15.06 21.99 9.11
C SER A 50 16.28 22.09 10.04
N LEU A 51 16.95 20.97 10.34
CA LEU A 51 18.17 20.98 11.13
C LEU A 51 19.28 21.80 10.44
N TYR A 52 19.48 21.60 9.14
CA TYR A 52 20.44 22.37 8.34
C TYR A 52 20.14 23.88 8.40
N ILE A 53 18.88 24.30 8.24
CA ILE A 53 18.49 25.71 8.31
C ILE A 53 18.69 26.29 9.71
N VAL A 54 18.38 25.54 10.76
CA VAL A 54 18.58 25.99 12.15
C VAL A 54 20.07 26.18 12.46
N LEU A 55 20.92 25.21 12.09
CA LEU A 55 22.36 25.26 12.38
C LEU A 55 23.06 26.41 11.63
N ASN A 56 22.75 26.60 10.35
CA ASN A 56 23.38 27.65 9.54
C ASN A 56 22.73 29.02 9.76
N GLY A 57 21.43 29.06 10.06
CA GLY A 57 20.70 30.27 10.38
C GLY A 57 21.03 30.85 11.76
N ALA A 58 21.55 30.04 12.69
CA ALA A 58 21.97 30.49 14.02
C ALA A 58 23.12 31.52 13.99
N ALA A 59 23.88 31.58 12.88
CA ALA A 59 24.93 32.58 12.68
C ALA A 59 24.39 34.02 12.53
N PHE A 60 23.11 34.19 12.19
CA PHE A 60 22.50 35.50 11.98
C PHE A 60 21.69 35.93 13.21
N GLY A 61 21.92 37.16 13.67
CA GLY A 61 21.31 37.68 14.90
C GLY A 61 19.85 38.10 14.73
N THR A 62 19.45 38.54 13.53
CA THR A 62 18.10 39.04 13.24
C THR A 62 17.30 38.11 12.34
N TRP A 63 15.96 38.16 12.46
CA TRP A 63 15.06 37.33 11.66
C TRP A 63 15.10 37.71 10.17
N SER A 64 15.25 38.99 9.86
CA SER A 64 15.38 39.51 8.50
C SER A 64 16.61 38.98 7.76
N GLU A 65 17.76 38.89 8.44
CA GLU A 65 18.99 38.35 7.86
C GLU A 65 18.85 36.85 7.54
N ARG A 66 18.20 36.08 8.42
CA ARG A 66 17.94 34.65 8.19
C ARG A 66 17.05 34.43 6.97
N PHE A 67 16.00 35.23 6.81
CA PHE A 67 15.15 35.17 5.62
C PHE A 67 15.90 35.58 4.36
N ALA A 68 16.68 36.66 4.40
CA ALA A 68 17.48 37.09 3.26
C ALA A 68 18.47 36.00 2.83
N TRP A 69 19.18 35.39 3.78
CA TRP A 69 20.09 34.27 3.52
C TRP A 69 19.37 33.04 2.94
N PHE A 70 18.20 32.71 3.48
CA PHE A 70 17.39 31.58 2.99
C PHE A 70 17.06 31.74 1.50
N PHE A 71 16.59 32.91 1.09
CA PHE A 71 16.21 33.19 -0.29
C PHE A 71 17.40 33.57 -1.20
N ALA A 72 18.55 33.95 -0.64
CA ALA A 72 19.75 34.27 -1.43
C ALA A 72 20.30 33.04 -2.17
N ALA A 73 20.09 31.84 -1.64
CA ALA A 73 20.55 30.62 -2.27
C ALA A 73 19.37 29.88 -2.96
N PRO A 74 19.36 29.76 -4.30
CA PRO A 74 18.27 29.11 -5.02
C PRO A 74 18.11 27.63 -4.62
N VAL A 75 19.18 26.99 -4.14
CA VAL A 75 19.17 25.61 -3.66
C VAL A 75 18.17 25.37 -2.53
N HIS A 76 17.98 26.33 -1.61
CA HIS A 76 17.04 26.18 -0.50
C HIS A 76 15.59 26.13 -1.00
N VAL A 77 15.25 27.01 -1.95
CA VAL A 77 13.93 27.07 -2.57
C VAL A 77 13.68 25.83 -3.44
N SER A 78 14.66 25.41 -4.23
CA SER A 78 14.57 24.19 -5.02
C SER A 78 14.38 22.94 -4.14
N PHE A 79 15.07 22.87 -2.99
CA PHE A 79 14.93 21.76 -2.05
C PHE A 79 13.53 21.74 -1.40
N LEU A 80 13.00 22.91 -1.00
CA LEU A 80 11.61 22.99 -0.52
C LEU A 80 10.60 22.55 -1.59
N LEU A 81 10.77 22.99 -2.84
CA LEU A 81 9.91 22.55 -3.94
C LEU A 81 10.00 21.04 -4.15
N PHE A 82 11.20 20.46 -4.04
CA PHE A 82 11.38 19.02 -4.09
C PHE A 82 10.67 18.28 -2.94
N LEU A 83 10.75 18.78 -1.70
CA LEU A 83 10.01 18.22 -0.58
C LEU A 83 8.49 18.32 -0.78
N CYS A 84 8.00 19.45 -1.29
CA CYS A 84 6.59 19.63 -1.63
C CYS A 84 6.14 18.62 -2.68
N THR A 85 6.92 18.41 -3.75
CA THR A 85 6.57 17.43 -4.80
C THR A 85 6.59 15.99 -4.26
N LEU A 86 7.54 15.63 -3.39
CA LEU A 86 7.55 14.35 -2.69
C LEU A 86 6.31 14.14 -1.81
N TYR A 87 5.92 15.17 -1.06
CA TYR A 87 4.72 15.13 -0.23
C TYR A 87 3.45 14.96 -1.07
N TRP A 88 3.30 15.73 -2.15
CA TRP A 88 2.19 15.58 -3.08
C TRP A 88 2.14 14.18 -3.72
N ALA A 89 3.31 13.63 -4.09
CA ALA A 89 3.39 12.26 -4.58
C ALA A 89 2.92 11.26 -3.51
N ALA A 90 3.34 11.43 -2.25
CA ALA A 90 2.89 10.58 -1.15
C ALA A 90 1.36 10.60 -0.98
N VAL A 91 0.74 11.79 -1.01
CA VAL A 91 -0.73 11.95 -0.95
C VAL A 91 -1.41 11.26 -2.13
N TYR A 92 -0.87 11.42 -3.34
CA TYR A 92 -1.40 10.77 -4.54
C TYR A 92 -1.36 9.23 -4.45
N TYR A 93 -0.23 8.67 -4.02
CA TYR A 93 -0.11 7.21 -3.86
C TYR A 93 -0.95 6.69 -2.71
N LYS A 94 -1.15 7.49 -1.65
CA LYS A 94 -2.07 7.15 -0.56
C LYS A 94 -3.49 6.94 -1.07
N GLY A 95 -4.02 7.87 -1.86
CA GLY A 95 -5.37 7.72 -2.44
C GLY A 95 -5.48 6.52 -3.40
N LYS A 96 -4.41 6.17 -4.12
CA LYS A 96 -4.37 4.93 -4.91
C LYS A 96 -4.36 3.67 -4.04
N SER A 97 -3.64 3.72 -2.91
CA SER A 97 -3.59 2.61 -1.95
C SER A 97 -4.96 2.36 -1.34
N GLU A 98 -5.67 3.42 -0.91
CA GLU A 98 -7.03 3.33 -0.35
C GLU A 98 -8.02 2.73 -1.35
N LYS A 99 -7.98 3.15 -2.62
CA LYS A 99 -8.81 2.53 -3.67
C LYS A 99 -8.48 1.05 -3.88
N ALA A 100 -7.19 0.70 -3.89
CA ALA A 100 -6.77 -0.70 -4.05
C ALA A 100 -7.16 -1.57 -2.84
N GLU A 101 -7.22 -0.98 -1.64
CA GLU A 101 -7.72 -1.60 -0.42
C GLU A 101 -9.21 -1.90 -0.55
N GLU A 102 -10.02 -0.91 -0.92
CA GLU A 102 -11.45 -1.07 -1.17
C GLU A 102 -11.75 -2.14 -2.23
N GLU A 103 -11.03 -2.11 -3.36
CA GLU A 103 -11.14 -3.12 -4.42
C GLU A 103 -10.79 -4.54 -3.92
N PHE A 104 -9.76 -4.67 -3.09
CA PHE A 104 -9.36 -5.94 -2.49
C PHE A 104 -10.43 -6.45 -1.52
N HIS A 105 -10.92 -5.61 -0.61
CA HIS A 105 -11.93 -6.00 0.36
C HIS A 105 -13.26 -6.36 -0.32
N ALA A 106 -13.68 -5.60 -1.32
CA ALA A 106 -14.88 -5.89 -2.09
C ALA A 106 -14.81 -7.26 -2.76
N LEU A 107 -13.71 -7.58 -3.45
CA LEU A 107 -13.55 -8.88 -4.11
C LEU A 107 -13.46 -10.02 -3.09
N ARG A 108 -12.78 -9.80 -1.95
CA ARG A 108 -12.71 -10.79 -0.87
C ARG A 108 -14.10 -11.10 -0.33
N CYS A 109 -14.93 -10.08 -0.08
CA CYS A 109 -16.31 -10.27 0.36
C CYS A 109 -17.15 -10.99 -0.69
N GLU A 110 -16.99 -10.65 -1.97
CA GLU A 110 -17.69 -11.33 -3.07
C GLU A 110 -17.36 -12.83 -3.11
N ILE A 111 -16.09 -13.21 -2.93
CA ILE A 111 -15.67 -14.63 -2.88
C ILE A 111 -16.30 -15.35 -1.67
N ILE A 112 -16.38 -14.69 -0.52
CA ILE A 112 -17.00 -15.27 0.69
C ILE A 112 -18.50 -15.49 0.46
N GLN A 113 -19.20 -14.49 -0.09
CA GLN A 113 -20.63 -14.57 -0.38
C GLN A 113 -20.96 -15.64 -1.44
N LYS A 114 -20.14 -15.72 -2.50
CA LYS A 114 -20.27 -16.73 -3.56
C LYS A 114 -19.66 -18.08 -3.18
N SER A 115 -19.14 -18.27 -1.97
CA SER A 115 -18.45 -19.50 -1.61
C SER A 115 -19.34 -20.75 -1.77
N ILE A 116 -20.63 -20.66 -1.48
CA ILE A 116 -21.56 -21.78 -1.69
C ILE A 116 -21.70 -22.12 -3.18
N ASP A 117 -21.64 -21.12 -4.06
CA ASP A 117 -21.72 -21.29 -5.52
C ASP A 117 -20.40 -21.74 -6.16
N LEU A 118 -19.26 -21.40 -5.56
CA LEU A 118 -17.92 -21.77 -6.03
C LEU A 118 -17.58 -23.23 -5.68
N TRP A 119 -18.02 -23.71 -4.52
CA TRP A 119 -17.79 -25.08 -4.05
C TRP A 119 -19.11 -25.87 -4.04
N LYS A 120 -19.65 -26.16 -5.23
CA LYS A 120 -20.96 -26.83 -5.39
C LYS A 120 -20.96 -28.29 -5.00
N GLU A 121 -19.87 -29.00 -5.29
CA GLU A 121 -19.76 -30.42 -4.97
C GLU A 121 -19.41 -30.63 -3.49
N GLU A 122 -20.00 -31.63 -2.85
CA GLU A 122 -19.77 -31.91 -1.43
C GLU A 122 -18.28 -32.19 -1.12
N GLU A 123 -17.59 -32.87 -2.04
CA GLU A 123 -16.16 -33.12 -1.92
C GLU A 123 -15.33 -31.82 -1.97
N GLN A 124 -15.68 -30.90 -2.88
CA GLN A 124 -15.05 -29.59 -3.00
C GLN A 124 -15.35 -28.71 -1.76
N TRP A 125 -16.58 -28.74 -1.27
CA TRP A 125 -17.00 -28.03 -0.07
C TRP A 125 -16.22 -28.48 1.15
N ASN A 126 -16.02 -29.79 1.32
CA ASN A 126 -15.23 -30.37 2.40
C ASN A 126 -13.75 -29.99 2.31
N LYS A 127 -13.19 -29.90 1.09
CA LYS A 127 -11.78 -29.52 0.88
C LYS A 127 -11.52 -28.01 0.85
N ARG A 128 -12.55 -27.15 0.80
CA ARG A 128 -12.37 -25.68 0.72
C ARG A 128 -11.54 -25.09 1.86
N HIS A 129 -11.59 -25.71 3.03
CA HIS A 129 -10.79 -25.26 4.18
C HIS A 129 -9.29 -25.31 3.89
N GLN A 130 -8.82 -26.19 2.99
CA GLN A 130 -7.42 -26.33 2.62
C GLN A 130 -6.98 -25.13 1.78
N VAL A 131 -7.83 -24.72 0.82
CA VAL A 131 -7.64 -23.51 0.01
C VAL A 131 -7.64 -22.28 0.91
N PHE A 132 -8.57 -22.17 1.85
CA PHE A 132 -8.65 -21.02 2.76
C PHE A 132 -7.44 -20.96 3.71
N ALA A 133 -6.99 -22.11 4.22
CA ALA A 133 -5.79 -22.20 5.03
C ALA A 133 -4.54 -21.81 4.24
N TRP A 134 -4.42 -22.26 2.98
CA TRP A 134 -3.31 -21.90 2.09
C TRP A 134 -3.31 -20.41 1.75
N MET A 135 -4.47 -19.83 1.41
CA MET A 135 -4.62 -18.39 1.15
C MET A 135 -4.23 -17.54 2.36
N LYS A 136 -4.61 -17.98 3.56
CA LYS A 136 -4.23 -17.33 4.81
C LYS A 136 -2.74 -17.48 5.11
N ARG A 137 -2.14 -18.63 4.82
CA ARG A 137 -0.73 -18.90 5.11
C ARG A 137 0.20 -18.15 4.16
N GLU A 138 -0.03 -18.24 2.84
CA GLU A 138 0.89 -17.70 1.84
C GLU A 138 0.67 -16.23 1.53
N TYR A 139 -0.59 -15.79 1.56
CA TYR A 139 -0.95 -14.44 1.17
C TYR A 139 -1.58 -13.66 2.31
N ASP A 140 -1.78 -14.23 3.51
CA ASP A 140 -2.46 -13.57 4.63
C ASP A 140 -3.88 -13.09 4.24
N ILE A 141 -4.55 -13.85 3.38
CA ILE A 141 -5.94 -13.57 2.96
C ILE A 141 -6.88 -14.49 3.75
N ASN A 142 -7.71 -13.89 4.60
CA ASN A 142 -8.73 -14.63 5.33
C ASN A 142 -10.04 -14.69 4.52
N LEU A 143 -10.50 -15.90 4.21
CA LEU A 143 -11.75 -16.19 3.50
C LEU A 143 -12.81 -16.88 4.38
N TYR A 144 -12.55 -17.04 5.69
CA TYR A 144 -13.48 -17.76 6.58
C TYR A 144 -14.67 -16.90 7.04
N TYR A 145 -14.48 -15.60 7.18
CA TYR A 145 -15.50 -14.69 7.69
C TYR A 145 -15.36 -13.31 7.04
N GLU A 146 -16.49 -12.66 6.87
CA GLU A 146 -16.57 -11.26 6.48
C GLU A 146 -16.27 -10.39 7.71
N HIS A 147 -15.00 -10.27 8.08
CA HIS A 147 -14.59 -9.25 9.05
C HIS A 147 -14.01 -8.05 8.30
N ARG A 148 -14.62 -6.88 8.51
CA ARG A 148 -14.23 -5.61 7.90
C ARG A 148 -12.94 -5.12 8.51
#